data_AF-Q21W80-F1
#
_entry.id   AF-Q21W80-F1
#
_cell.length_a   1.000
_cell.length_b   1.000
_cell.length_c   1.000
_cell.angle_alpha   90.00
_cell.angle_beta   90.00
_cell.angle_gamma   90.00
#
_symmetry.space_group_name_H-M   'P 1'
#
loop_
_entity.id
_entity.type
_entity.pdbx_description
1 polymer ?
#
loop_
_entity_poly.entity_id
_entity_poly.type
_entity_poly.pdbx_seq_one_letter_code
_entity_poly.pdbx_strand_id
1 'polypeptide(L)' 'MQEPCIQSFFDPETFTVTHVVSDPVTRRAAIIDSVLDYGPKSGHTSRQHPMNA' A
#
# COMPACT_ATOMS: atom_id res chain seq x y z
N MET A 1 -25.41 8.71 3.75
CA MET A 1 -24.23 7.87 4.06
C MET A 1 -23.03 8.62 3.50
N GLN A 2 -21.94 8.77 4.25
CA GLN A 2 -20.70 9.28 3.64
C GLN A 2 -19.94 8.11 3.03
N GLU A 3 -19.47 8.27 1.81
CA GLU A 3 -18.69 7.27 1.11
C GLU A 3 -17.24 7.31 1.63
N PRO A 4 -16.57 6.15 1.76
CA PRO A 4 -15.16 6.12 2.10
C PRO A 4 -14.31 6.68 0.95
N CYS A 5 -13.22 7.38 1.27
CA CYS A 5 -12.21 7.74 0.29
C CYS A 5 -11.27 6.55 0.09
N ILE A 6 -11.07 6.13 -1.16
CA ILE A 6 -10.24 4.99 -1.53
C ILE A 6 -9.10 5.45 -2.42
N GLN A 7 -7.87 5.14 -2.01
CA GLN A 7 -6.66 5.32 -2.81
C GLN A 7 -5.96 3.97 -3.01
N SER A 8 -5.54 3.67 -4.23
CA SER A 8 -4.94 2.40 -4.61
C SER A 8 -3.50 2.59 -5.09
N PHE A 9 -2.63 1.64 -4.75
CA PHE A 9 -1.23 1.61 -5.15
C PHE A 9 -0.93 0.23 -5.74
N PHE A 10 -0.44 0.20 -6.98
CA PHE A 10 -0.11 -1.03 -7.67
C PHE A 10 1.37 -1.34 -7.51
N ASP A 11 1.68 -2.55 -7.04
CA ASP A 11 3.01 -3.12 -7.07
C ASP A 11 3.20 -3.96 -8.34
N PRO A 12 4.07 -3.56 -9.28
CA PRO A 12 4.28 -4.29 -10.52
C PRO A 12 5.10 -5.57 -10.35
N GLU A 13 5.83 -5.75 -9.25
CA GLU A 13 6.66 -6.93 -9.03
C GLU A 13 5.82 -8.14 -8.60
N THR A 14 4.81 -7.92 -7.76
CA THR A 14 3.91 -8.95 -7.23
C THR A 14 2.50 -8.91 -7.83
N PHE A 15 2.19 -7.89 -8.64
CA PHE A 15 0.85 -7.61 -9.16
C PHE A 15 -0.20 -7.37 -8.05
N THR A 16 0.24 -6.97 -6.87
CA THR A 16 -0.63 -6.63 -5.75
C THR A 16 -1.17 -5.21 -5.89
N VAL A 17 -2.43 -4.98 -5.52
CA VAL A 17 -2.99 -3.63 -5.35
C VAL A 17 -3.25 -3.39 -3.87
N THR A 18 -2.42 -2.55 -3.24
CA THR A 18 -2.65 -2.09 -1.88
C THR A 18 -3.71 -0.99 -1.88
N HIS A 19 -4.67 -1.05 -0.96
CA HIS A 19 -5.71 -0.02 -0.81
C HIS A 19 -5.60 0.70 0.53
N VAL A 20 -5.67 2.03 0.51
CA VAL A 20 -5.92 2.87 1.67
C VAL A 20 -7.38 3.30 1.62
N VAL A 21 -8.15 2.86 2.61
CA VAL A 21 -9.56 3.20 2.77
C VAL A 21 -9.69 4.12 3.97
N SER A 22 -10.24 5.32 3.81
CA SER A 22 -10.37 6.30 4.88
C SER A 22 -11.78 6.89 5.00
N ASP A 23 -12.21 7.11 6.24
CA ASP A 23 -13.41 7.89 6.56
C ASP A 23 -13.05 9.38 6.61
N PRO A 24 -13.61 10.22 5.73
CA PRO A 24 -13.26 11.64 5.67
C PRO A 24 -13.66 12.45 6.91
N VAL A 25 -14.61 11.96 7.73
CA VAL A 25 -15.06 12.67 8.95
C VAL A 25 -14.18 12.34 10.13
N THR A 26 -14.07 11.05 10.47
CA THR A 26 -13.34 10.63 11.67
C THR A 26 -11.84 10.56 11.43
N ARG A 27 -11.41 10.56 10.16
CA ARG A 27 -10.03 10.35 9.71
C ARG A 27 -9.45 9.00 10.14
N ARG A 28 -10.31 8.04 10.47
CA ARG A 28 -9.91 6.64 10.63
C ARG A 28 -9.63 6.05 9.26
N ALA A 29 -8.63 5.19 9.19
CA ALA A 29 -8.24 4.54 7.95
C ALA A 29 -7.84 3.09 8.20
N ALA A 30 -7.93 2.28 7.14
CA ALA A 30 -7.40 0.94 7.06
C ALA A 30 -6.49 0.83 5.84
N ILE A 31 -5.38 0.09 5.99
CA ILE A 31 -4.51 -0.32 4.89
C ILE A 31 -4.80 -1.80 4.63
N ILE A 32 -5.16 -2.11 3.39
CA ILE A 32 -5.55 -3.45 2.96
C ILE A 32 -4.49 -3.98 2.00
N ASP A 33 -4.00 -5.18 2.27
CA ASP A 33 -3.03 -5.92 1.45
C ASP A 33 -1.71 -5.13 1.22
N SER A 34 -1.04 -4.78 2.33
CA SER A 34 0.22 -4.04 2.29
C SER A 34 1.38 -4.89 1.76
N VAL A 35 2.21 -4.30 0.88
CA VAL A 35 3.41 -4.94 0.32
C VAL A 35 4.67 -4.48 1.05
N LEU A 36 5.63 -5.39 1.22
CA LEU A 36 7.00 -5.12 1.65
C LEU A 36 7.96 -5.73 0.62
N ASP A 37 8.90 -4.93 0.13
CA ASP A 37 9.89 -5.35 -0.86
C ASP A 37 10.75 -6.50 -0.30
N TYR A 38 10.88 -7.57 -1.07
CA TYR A 38 11.61 -8.78 -0.70
C TYR A 38 12.49 -9.30 -1.84
N GLY A 39 13.78 -9.51 -1.56
CA GLY A 39 14.73 -10.08 -2.50
C GLY A 39 14.79 -11.62 -2.38
N PRO A 40 14.18 -12.41 -3.27
CA PRO A 40 14.06 -13.86 -3.10
C PRO A 40 15.40 -14.61 -3.12
N LYS A 41 16.43 -14.03 -3.76
CA LYS A 41 17.77 -14.63 -3.82
C LYS A 41 18.57 -14.44 -2.52
N SER A 42 18.38 -13.33 -1.83
CA SER A 42 19.14 -12.97 -0.63
C SER A 42 18.36 -13.15 0.67
N GLY A 43 17.03 -13.28 0.59
CA GLY A 43 16.16 -13.37 1.76
C GLY A 43 15.99 -12.04 2.50
N HIS A 44 16.47 -10.93 1.93
CA HIS A 44 16.40 -9.62 2.57
C HIS A 44 15.10 -8.89 2.25
N THR A 45 14.61 -8.12 3.23
CA THR A 45 13.55 -7.15 3.03
C THR A 45 14.11 -5.74 2.95
N SER A 46 13.46 -4.87 2.17
CA SER A 46 13.80 -3.45 2.09
C SER A 46 12.64 -2.60 2.60
N ARG A 47 12.97 -1.48 3.24
CA ARG A 47 12.02 -0.39 3.57
C ARG A 47 12.29 0.86 2.76
N GLN A 48 13.23 0.79 1.82
CA GLN A 48 13.59 1.88 0.93
C GLN A 48 12.77 1.70 -0.34
N HIS A 49 11.60 2.32 -0.39
CA HIS A 49 10.91 2.51 -1.65
C HIS A 49 11.61 3.69 -2.36
N PRO A 50 12.14 3.52 -3.59
CA PRO A 50 12.65 4.65 -4.34
C PRO A 50 11.50 5.63 -4.51
N MET A 51 11.61 6.82 -3.90
CA MET A 51 10.66 7.89 -4.17
C MET A 51 10.80 8.22 -5.66
N ASN A 52 9.83 7.79 -6.46
CA ASN A 52 9.62 8.39 -7.77
C ASN A 52 9.28 9.86 -7.51
N ALA A 53 10.14 10.75 -8.00
CA ALA A 53 9.84 12.17 -8.14
C ALA A 53 8.64 12.38 -9.08
#